data_AF-A1SMM0-F1
#
_entry.id   AF-A1SMM0-F1
#
_cell.length_a   1.000
_cell.length_b   1.000
_cell.length_c   1.000
_cell.angle_alpha   90.00
_cell.angle_beta   90.00
_cell.angle_gamma   90.00
#
_symmetry.space_group_name_H-M   'P 1'
#
loop_
_entity.id
_entity.type
_entity.pdbx_description
1 polymer ?
#
loop_
_entity_poly.entity_id
_entity_poly.type
_entity_poly.pdbx_seq_one_letter_code
_entity_poly.pdbx_strand_id
1 'polypeptide(L)'
;MSRRRRVAHEQALRQRVARAKEHRRRARLSRAAGAATVAAVGLSGLTAPALATPTSTASASGTLGATSAPVQCGGDVPTPASSPYQITQVGDALFFLADDGVHGRELWTSDGTAAGTVLVKDLTQGDGYYDHASQLTAVGATLFFTADDGEHGRELWRSDGTAAGTVLVRDIDPEDGSYYGGPASLTAVGDALFFTADDGTHGRELWRSDGTRRGTVRVTDLPSEGGYYDRGPVGLTAVGDTLFFTADDGTHGRELWTSDGTRAGTAMLKEIRAGEYGGSPSDFTANGDTVFFTARDGVHGAELWKSDGTAAGTQLVKDVDPGAGSARPGYLTEAGGTLFFSADDGEHGRALWKSDGSAAGTVLVKDIDPSDESYYEATSLTDVGGTLFFRADDGVHGQELWRSDGSEAGTVMVKDINPDLYSSTPYWLVDAAGTLFFTAGDGFHGRELWTSDGTESGTTMVKDIQPSGVSYSPTSLAAVGGTVYFRADDGRHGSELWRSDGTAAGTAMVADINKGGGFAVQSDGKADTRAGTLRLKVSVQGAGTLTVAPAAGSEIRRSTTDVTEAGTTTVTLRPTRAGLRALRKDGELRVLARFTFTPCGGAGNGVVHRYTLRLR
;
A
#
# COMPACT_ATOMS: atom_id res chain seq x y z
N MET A 1 -23.22 -14.13 -29.68
CA MET A 1 -24.60 -13.75 -29.29
C MET A 1 -25.59 -13.75 -30.47
N SER A 2 -26.81 -14.27 -30.28
CA SER A 2 -27.88 -14.21 -31.30
C SER A 2 -28.58 -12.83 -31.34
N ARG A 3 -29.18 -12.45 -32.48
CA ARG A 3 -29.87 -11.16 -32.65
C ARG A 3 -31.01 -10.93 -31.65
N ARG A 4 -31.65 -12.01 -31.17
CA ARG A 4 -32.69 -11.93 -30.11
C ARG A 4 -32.09 -11.59 -28.75
N ARG A 5 -30.92 -12.16 -28.40
CA ARG A 5 -30.20 -11.83 -27.16
C ARG A 5 -29.79 -10.35 -27.15
N ARG A 6 -29.30 -9.81 -28.26
CA ARG A 6 -28.92 -8.39 -28.36
C ARG A 6 -30.08 -7.41 -28.15
N VAL A 7 -31.29 -7.73 -28.62
CA VAL A 7 -32.47 -6.86 -28.44
C VAL A 7 -32.99 -6.91 -27.00
N ALA A 8 -32.99 -8.09 -26.37
CA ALA A 8 -33.33 -8.22 -24.96
C ALA A 8 -32.33 -7.48 -24.07
N HIS A 9 -31.03 -7.59 -24.39
CA HIS A 9 -29.93 -6.85 -23.76
C HIS A 9 -30.12 -5.33 -23.81
N GLU A 10 -30.39 -4.76 -25.00
CA GLU A 10 -30.63 -3.31 -25.15
C GLU A 10 -31.88 -2.83 -24.37
N GLN A 11 -32.91 -3.66 -24.21
CA GLN A 11 -34.11 -3.33 -23.44
C GLN A 11 -33.86 -3.38 -21.92
N ALA A 12 -33.15 -4.38 -21.43
CA ALA A 12 -32.77 -4.51 -20.04
C ALA A 12 -31.86 -3.35 -19.58
N LEU A 13 -30.87 -2.98 -20.41
CA LEU A 13 -29.97 -1.86 -20.14
C LEU A 13 -30.73 -0.54 -19.99
N ARG A 14 -31.72 -0.28 -20.85
CA ARG A 14 -32.55 0.94 -20.78
C ARG A 14 -33.40 0.99 -19.52
N GLN A 15 -33.97 -0.13 -19.10
CA GLN A 15 -34.75 -0.21 -17.85
C GLN A 15 -33.85 0.00 -16.62
N ARG A 16 -32.65 -0.57 -16.62
CA ARG A 16 -31.64 -0.38 -15.55
C ARG A 16 -31.20 1.08 -15.43
N VAL A 17 -30.87 1.74 -16.54
CA VAL A 17 -30.50 3.17 -16.55
C VAL A 17 -31.64 4.05 -16.02
N ALA A 18 -32.90 3.71 -16.32
CA ALA A 18 -34.05 4.44 -15.81
C ALA A 18 -34.22 4.29 -14.28
N ARG A 19 -34.05 3.07 -13.74
CA ARG A 19 -34.11 2.82 -12.29
C ARG A 19 -32.96 3.52 -11.54
N ALA A 20 -31.74 3.43 -12.05
CA ALA A 20 -30.56 4.09 -11.46
C ALA A 20 -30.71 5.62 -11.41
N LYS A 21 -31.34 6.23 -12.42
CA LYS A 21 -31.65 7.68 -12.41
C LYS A 21 -32.66 8.06 -11.34
N GLU A 22 -33.70 7.25 -11.15
CA GLU A 22 -34.73 7.49 -10.13
C GLU A 22 -34.19 7.29 -8.70
N HIS A 23 -33.31 6.30 -8.48
CA HIS A 23 -32.65 6.12 -7.18
C HIS A 23 -31.66 7.24 -6.85
N ARG A 24 -30.84 7.71 -7.81
CA ARG A 24 -29.98 8.91 -7.61
C ARG A 24 -30.78 10.14 -7.21
N ARG A 25 -32.00 10.27 -7.75
CA ARG A 25 -32.93 11.34 -7.37
C ARG A 25 -33.45 11.15 -5.94
N ARG A 26 -33.81 9.93 -5.53
CA ARG A 26 -34.25 9.62 -4.15
C ARG A 26 -33.13 9.77 -3.12
N ALA A 27 -31.92 9.32 -3.40
CA ALA A 27 -30.76 9.46 -2.51
C ALA A 27 -30.39 10.92 -2.27
N ARG A 28 -30.45 11.77 -3.31
CA ARG A 28 -30.28 13.23 -3.17
C ARG A 28 -31.35 13.86 -2.27
N LEU A 29 -32.59 13.38 -2.37
CA LEU A 29 -33.69 13.84 -1.52
C LEU A 29 -33.53 13.38 -0.06
N SER A 30 -33.03 12.16 0.16
CA SER A 30 -32.72 11.62 1.50
C SER A 30 -31.59 12.39 2.19
N ARG A 31 -30.49 12.69 1.48
CA ARG A 31 -29.42 13.58 1.97
C ARG A 31 -29.93 14.98 2.34
N ALA A 32 -30.84 15.54 1.54
CA ALA A 32 -31.45 16.84 1.85
C ALA A 32 -32.36 16.79 3.08
N ALA A 33 -33.08 15.69 3.29
CA ALA A 33 -33.95 15.48 4.47
C ALA A 33 -33.16 15.23 5.76
N GLY A 34 -32.06 14.46 5.70
CA GLY A 34 -31.15 14.26 6.82
C GLY A 34 -30.50 15.57 7.29
N ALA A 35 -30.01 16.38 6.35
CA ALA A 35 -29.45 17.70 6.64
C ALA A 35 -30.47 18.68 7.26
N ALA A 36 -31.74 18.62 6.86
CA ALA A 36 -32.81 19.46 7.41
C ALA A 36 -33.23 19.03 8.83
N THR A 37 -33.13 17.74 9.16
CA THR A 37 -33.54 17.20 10.48
C THR A 37 -32.51 17.55 11.56
N VAL A 38 -31.21 17.56 11.21
CA VAL A 38 -30.12 18.02 12.09
C VAL A 38 -30.23 19.52 12.39
N ALA A 39 -30.71 20.33 11.45
CA ALA A 39 -30.94 21.76 11.66
C ALA A 39 -32.16 22.08 12.56
N ALA A 40 -33.16 21.20 12.60
CA ALA A 40 -34.40 21.41 13.36
C ALA A 40 -34.29 21.05 14.86
N VAL A 41 -33.38 20.15 15.23
CA VAL A 41 -33.19 19.71 16.62
C VAL A 41 -32.34 20.69 17.44
N GLY A 42 -31.58 21.58 16.79
CA GLY A 42 -30.70 22.57 17.45
C GLY A 42 -31.37 23.86 17.96
N LEU A 43 -32.70 24.02 17.86
CA LEU A 43 -33.38 25.30 18.11
C LEU A 43 -34.47 25.28 19.20
N SER A 44 -34.62 24.21 19.98
CA SER A 44 -35.57 24.19 21.10
C SER A 44 -34.91 23.79 22.41
N GLY A 45 -34.34 24.78 23.09
CA GLY A 45 -34.06 24.71 24.51
C GLY A 45 -32.93 25.62 24.91
N LEU A 46 -33.25 26.81 25.41
CA LEU A 46 -32.65 27.42 26.61
C LEU A 46 -33.23 28.83 26.80
N THR A 47 -34.08 28.96 27.81
CA THR A 47 -34.59 30.22 28.35
C THR A 47 -33.48 30.96 29.11
N ALA A 48 -33.24 32.21 28.76
CA ALA A 48 -32.38 33.14 29.50
C ALA A 48 -33.19 33.94 30.55
N PRO A 49 -32.53 34.50 31.57
CA PRO A 49 -32.97 35.77 32.14
C PRO A 49 -31.92 36.88 32.03
N ALA A 50 -32.40 38.03 31.53
CA ALA A 50 -32.18 39.43 31.92
C ALA A 50 -30.77 39.98 32.26
N LEU A 51 -30.28 40.80 31.32
CA LEU A 51 -29.84 42.20 31.44
C LEU A 51 -29.09 42.68 32.72
N ALA A 52 -27.85 43.13 32.48
CA ALA A 52 -27.35 44.41 33.00
C ALA A 52 -26.30 44.98 32.03
N THR A 53 -26.54 46.20 31.52
CA THR A 53 -25.50 47.07 30.95
C THR A 53 -24.76 47.75 32.10
N PRO A 54 -23.50 48.23 31.91
CA PRO A 54 -23.38 49.63 31.50
C PRO A 54 -22.17 49.99 30.61
N THR A 55 -22.41 51.04 29.82
CA THR A 55 -21.50 52.15 29.44
C THR A 55 -20.10 51.89 28.89
N SER A 56 -19.92 52.34 27.64
CA SER A 56 -18.63 52.69 27.06
C SER A 56 -18.07 53.98 27.64
N THR A 57 -16.77 53.99 27.90
CA THR A 57 -15.94 55.20 27.96
C THR A 57 -14.71 54.99 27.08
N ALA A 58 -14.32 56.07 26.42
CA ALA A 58 -13.33 56.11 25.37
C ALA A 58 -11.89 56.27 25.89
N SER A 59 -10.96 55.96 24.98
CA SER A 59 -9.56 56.43 24.87
C SER A 59 -8.49 55.76 25.75
N ALA A 60 -7.51 55.16 25.09
CA ALA A 60 -6.14 55.68 25.06
C ALA A 60 -5.28 54.91 24.04
N SER A 61 -4.60 55.68 23.21
CA SER A 61 -3.51 55.29 22.33
C SER A 61 -2.36 54.62 23.09
N GLY A 62 -1.95 53.44 22.65
CA GLY A 62 -0.71 52.78 23.06
C GLY A 62 -0.16 51.94 21.91
N THR A 63 1.00 52.34 21.40
CA THR A 63 1.78 51.61 20.40
C THR A 63 2.22 50.26 20.95
N LEU A 64 1.54 49.18 20.55
CA LEU A 64 1.97 47.82 20.80
C LEU A 64 2.63 47.27 19.54
N GLY A 65 3.93 46.99 19.66
CA GLY A 65 4.62 46.12 18.71
C GLY A 65 3.90 44.77 18.70
N ALA A 66 3.54 44.32 17.51
CA ALA A 66 2.98 42.99 17.31
C ALA A 66 4.03 41.93 17.67
N THR A 67 4.06 41.52 18.93
CA THR A 67 4.49 40.17 19.29
C THR A 67 3.31 39.28 18.98
N SER A 68 3.41 38.49 17.92
CA SER A 68 2.51 37.37 17.69
C SER A 68 2.42 36.55 18.97
N ALA A 69 1.20 36.23 19.41
CA ALA A 69 1.02 35.25 20.48
C ALA A 69 1.74 33.95 20.08
N PRO A 70 2.42 33.25 21.01
CA PRO A 70 3.10 31.99 20.71
C PRO A 70 2.13 30.99 20.09
N VAL A 71 2.57 30.18 19.13
CA VAL A 71 1.76 29.07 18.57
C VAL A 71 1.12 28.33 19.74
N GLN A 72 -0.21 28.35 19.79
CA GLN A 72 -0.94 27.46 20.68
C GLN A 72 -0.88 26.08 20.03
N CYS A 73 0.14 25.29 20.38
CA CYS A 73 0.24 23.88 19.98
C CYS A 73 -0.82 23.00 20.68
N GLY A 74 -2.03 23.53 20.90
CA GLY A 74 -3.15 22.77 21.42
C GLY A 74 -3.46 21.60 20.48
N GLY A 75 -3.79 20.44 21.06
CA GLY A 75 -4.03 19.22 20.30
C GLY A 75 -5.31 19.36 19.48
N ASP A 76 -5.16 19.72 18.20
CA ASP A 76 -6.16 19.59 17.11
C ASP A 76 -5.62 20.23 15.79
N VAL A 77 -4.30 20.30 15.59
CA VAL A 77 -3.75 20.79 14.31
C VAL A 77 -3.70 19.64 13.31
N PRO A 78 -4.25 19.78 12.09
CA PRO A 78 -4.14 18.75 11.07
C PRO A 78 -2.67 18.45 10.71
N THR A 79 -2.34 17.16 10.59
CA THR A 79 -1.02 16.69 10.18
C THR A 79 -1.08 15.99 8.81
N PRO A 80 0.02 15.99 8.03
CA PRO A 80 0.08 15.28 6.76
C PRO A 80 0.12 13.76 6.97
N ALA A 81 -0.09 13.00 5.89
CA ALA A 81 -0.06 11.54 5.92
C ALA A 81 1.37 10.96 5.98
N SER A 82 1.55 9.85 6.69
CA SER A 82 2.72 8.98 6.60
C SER A 82 2.59 7.83 5.60
N SER A 83 1.36 7.50 5.20
CA SER A 83 1.02 6.53 4.16
C SER A 83 1.66 5.14 4.34
N PRO A 84 1.42 4.44 5.46
CA PRO A 84 2.02 3.13 5.71
C PRO A 84 1.56 2.05 4.71
N TYR A 85 2.46 1.14 4.35
CA TYR A 85 2.16 -0.03 3.51
C TYR A 85 3.19 -1.16 3.71
N GLN A 86 2.93 -2.33 3.09
CA GLN A 86 3.74 -3.57 3.22
C GLN A 86 3.92 -4.04 4.68
N ILE A 87 2.84 -3.98 5.46
CA ILE A 87 2.85 -4.38 6.87
C ILE A 87 3.15 -5.88 6.97
N THR A 88 4.26 -6.22 7.63
CA THR A 88 4.82 -7.58 7.69
C THR A 88 5.17 -7.92 9.13
N GLN A 89 4.75 -9.08 9.61
CA GLN A 89 5.10 -9.57 10.95
C GLN A 89 6.44 -10.31 10.92
N VAL A 90 7.33 -10.01 11.88
CA VAL A 90 8.54 -10.80 12.17
C VAL A 90 8.63 -11.00 13.67
N GLY A 91 8.39 -12.23 14.13
CA GLY A 91 8.23 -12.52 15.56
C GLY A 91 7.08 -11.70 16.16
N ASP A 92 7.36 -10.94 17.22
CA ASP A 92 6.40 -10.08 17.91
C ASP A 92 6.34 -8.65 17.35
N ALA A 93 7.20 -8.31 16.38
CA ALA A 93 7.30 -6.99 15.81
C ALA A 93 6.60 -6.88 14.45
N LEU A 94 6.11 -5.68 14.16
CA LEU A 94 5.56 -5.28 12.88
C LEU A 94 6.57 -4.42 12.14
N PHE A 95 6.80 -4.71 10.87
CA PHE A 95 7.59 -3.90 9.98
C PHE A 95 6.71 -3.33 8.87
N PHE A 96 6.93 -2.08 8.53
CA PHE A 96 6.19 -1.40 7.47
C PHE A 96 6.99 -0.20 6.95
N LEU A 97 6.56 0.34 5.82
CA LEU A 97 7.18 1.50 5.20
C LEU A 97 6.32 2.72 5.40
N ALA A 98 6.88 3.85 5.86
CA ALA A 98 6.16 5.09 6.11
C ALA A 98 7.08 6.32 5.99
N ASP A 99 6.47 7.49 5.75
CA ASP A 99 7.16 8.78 5.61
C ASP A 99 6.80 9.73 6.77
N ASP A 100 7.79 10.17 7.55
CA ASP A 100 7.56 11.13 8.65
C ASP A 100 7.62 12.61 8.23
N GLY A 101 7.76 12.86 6.93
CA GLY A 101 7.93 14.18 6.32
C GLY A 101 9.35 14.73 6.45
N VAL A 102 10.27 14.02 7.12
CA VAL A 102 11.64 14.45 7.38
C VAL A 102 12.67 13.57 6.69
N HIS A 103 12.53 12.24 6.82
CA HIS A 103 13.45 11.26 6.28
C HIS A 103 12.96 10.63 4.98
N GLY A 104 11.82 11.08 4.46
CA GLY A 104 11.15 10.40 3.36
C GLY A 104 10.64 9.04 3.81
N ARG A 105 10.39 8.17 2.83
CA ARG A 105 9.80 6.86 3.09
C ARG A 105 10.86 5.84 3.49
N GLU A 106 10.77 5.38 4.73
CA GLU A 106 11.78 4.54 5.34
C GLU A 106 11.17 3.30 6.02
N LEU A 107 12.03 2.40 6.52
CA LEU A 107 11.62 1.22 7.28
C LEU A 107 11.29 1.58 8.74
N TRP A 108 10.08 1.25 9.17
CA TRP A 108 9.59 1.43 10.53
C TRP A 108 9.31 0.09 11.19
N THR A 109 9.46 0.05 12.51
CA THR A 109 9.01 -1.07 13.35
C THR A 109 7.98 -0.60 14.35
N SER A 110 7.06 -1.49 14.76
CA SER A 110 6.06 -1.23 15.78
C SER A 110 5.76 -2.48 16.62
N ASP A 111 5.54 -2.30 17.91
CA ASP A 111 4.92 -3.30 18.81
C ASP A 111 3.39 -3.14 18.87
N GLY A 112 2.84 -2.35 17.96
CA GLY A 112 1.44 -1.96 17.91
C GLY A 112 1.12 -0.71 18.73
N THR A 113 2.04 -0.15 19.52
CA THR A 113 1.83 1.06 20.34
C THR A 113 2.50 2.30 19.75
N ALA A 114 2.04 3.49 20.13
CA ALA A 114 2.68 4.74 19.72
C ALA A 114 4.14 4.86 20.17
N ALA A 115 4.47 4.32 21.35
CA ALA A 115 5.83 4.39 21.91
C ALA A 115 6.80 3.40 21.27
N GLY A 116 6.31 2.22 20.89
CA GLY A 116 7.09 1.21 20.18
C GLY A 116 7.14 1.41 18.66
N THR A 117 6.44 2.42 18.13
CA THR A 117 6.48 2.77 16.70
C THR A 117 7.64 3.72 16.42
N VAL A 118 8.71 3.20 15.81
CA VAL A 118 9.97 3.91 15.64
C VAL A 118 10.58 3.66 14.26
N LEU A 119 11.27 4.69 13.74
CA LEU A 119 12.11 4.57 12.56
C LEU A 119 13.25 3.59 12.86
N VAL A 120 13.39 2.55 12.04
CA VAL A 120 14.46 1.56 12.24
C VAL A 120 15.81 2.17 11.89
N LYS A 121 15.89 2.75 10.70
CA LYS A 121 17.09 3.41 10.17
C LYS A 121 16.68 4.32 9.03
N ASP A 122 17.26 5.51 8.99
CA ASP A 122 17.27 6.38 7.82
C ASP A 122 18.28 5.80 6.82
N LEU A 123 17.80 5.12 5.78
CA LEU A 123 18.65 4.42 4.81
C LEU A 123 19.22 5.37 3.76
N THR A 124 18.57 6.50 3.50
CA THR A 124 19.03 7.46 2.48
C THR A 124 19.17 8.88 3.01
N GLN A 125 20.38 9.44 2.88
CA GLN A 125 20.61 10.84 3.26
C GLN A 125 20.22 11.80 2.11
N GLY A 126 18.94 12.17 2.00
CA GLY A 126 18.51 13.32 1.18
C GLY A 126 17.11 13.25 0.54
N ASP A 127 16.70 14.38 -0.05
CA ASP A 127 15.35 14.73 -0.58
C ASP A 127 14.90 13.91 -1.82
N GLY A 128 15.33 12.66 -1.97
CA GLY A 128 15.20 11.84 -3.17
C GLY A 128 13.78 11.36 -3.47
N TYR A 129 13.38 11.49 -4.73
CA TYR A 129 12.04 11.17 -5.28
C TYR A 129 11.80 9.67 -5.50
N TYR A 130 12.63 8.77 -4.96
CA TYR A 130 12.66 7.35 -5.33
C TYR A 130 12.15 6.47 -4.20
N ASP A 131 11.36 5.43 -4.51
CA ASP A 131 10.86 4.47 -3.50
C ASP A 131 12.05 3.67 -2.92
N HIS A 132 12.44 4.02 -1.69
CA HIS A 132 13.71 3.59 -1.10
C HIS A 132 13.71 2.15 -0.61
N ALA A 133 12.63 1.66 -0.01
CA ALA A 133 12.51 0.27 0.43
C ALA A 133 11.26 -0.42 -0.13
N SER A 134 11.32 -1.72 -0.36
CA SER A 134 10.17 -2.52 -0.80
C SER A 134 10.34 -4.02 -0.54
N GLN A 135 9.28 -4.79 -0.76
CA GLN A 135 9.29 -6.27 -0.74
C GLN A 135 9.68 -6.86 0.63
N LEU A 136 9.13 -6.27 1.70
CA LEU A 136 9.26 -6.78 3.06
C LEU A 136 8.86 -8.26 3.11
N THR A 137 9.82 -9.12 3.46
CA THR A 137 9.68 -10.58 3.44
C THR A 137 10.29 -11.17 4.70
N ALA A 138 9.48 -11.83 5.52
CA ALA A 138 9.95 -12.48 6.73
C ALA A 138 10.60 -13.84 6.40
N VAL A 139 11.80 -14.10 6.93
CA VAL A 139 12.43 -15.43 6.94
C VAL A 139 12.91 -15.70 8.36
N GLY A 140 12.22 -16.59 9.07
CA GLY A 140 12.43 -16.81 10.49
C GLY A 140 12.30 -15.52 11.30
N ALA A 141 13.36 -15.14 12.03
CA ALA A 141 13.41 -13.93 12.84
C ALA A 141 14.03 -12.72 12.12
N THR A 142 14.29 -12.81 10.81
CA THR A 142 14.92 -11.75 10.02
C THR A 142 13.94 -11.20 9.00
N LEU A 143 13.86 -9.87 8.92
CA LEU A 143 13.21 -9.21 7.79
C LEU A 143 14.20 -9.06 6.65
N PHE A 144 13.81 -9.50 5.46
CA PHE A 144 14.48 -9.17 4.20
C PHE A 144 13.66 -8.15 3.43
N PHE A 145 14.35 -7.27 2.71
CA PHE A 145 13.71 -6.27 1.86
C PHE A 145 14.71 -5.76 0.82
N THR A 146 14.21 -5.05 -0.18
CA THR A 146 15.06 -4.39 -1.15
C THR A 146 15.13 -2.92 -0.85
N ALA A 147 16.31 -2.31 -0.89
CA ALA A 147 16.45 -0.88 -0.70
C ALA A 147 17.63 -0.25 -1.44
N ASP A 148 17.50 1.04 -1.74
CA ASP A 148 18.53 1.88 -2.36
C ASP A 148 19.06 2.87 -1.33
N ASP A 149 20.36 2.86 -1.05
CA ASP A 149 21.03 3.78 -0.11
C ASP A 149 21.66 5.02 -0.78
N GLY A 150 21.45 5.17 -2.09
CA GLY A 150 22.02 6.24 -2.91
C GLY A 150 23.49 6.02 -3.30
N GLU A 151 24.13 4.95 -2.81
CA GLU A 151 25.51 4.58 -3.16
C GLU A 151 25.56 3.32 -4.03
N HIS A 152 24.74 2.31 -3.70
CA HIS A 152 24.78 0.97 -4.33
C HIS A 152 23.59 0.69 -5.26
N GLY A 153 22.65 1.63 -5.42
CA GLY A 153 21.38 1.35 -6.10
C GLY A 153 20.51 0.39 -5.28
N ARG A 154 19.44 -0.14 -5.89
CA ARG A 154 18.49 -1.03 -5.20
C ARG A 154 19.10 -2.42 -4.99
N GLU A 155 19.33 -2.75 -3.73
CA GLU A 155 20.01 -3.98 -3.32
C GLU A 155 19.25 -4.79 -2.26
N LEU A 156 19.76 -5.97 -1.90
CA LEU A 156 19.17 -6.82 -0.85
C LEU A 156 19.64 -6.37 0.54
N TRP A 157 18.68 -6.06 1.41
CA TRP A 157 18.90 -5.68 2.79
C TRP A 157 18.26 -6.67 3.75
N ARG A 158 18.74 -6.65 4.99
CA ARG A 158 18.11 -7.33 6.11
C ARG A 158 17.98 -6.42 7.32
N SER A 159 17.02 -6.71 8.19
CA SER A 159 16.83 -6.03 9.47
C SER A 159 16.39 -7.00 10.57
N ASP A 160 16.84 -6.72 11.80
CA ASP A 160 16.35 -7.30 13.04
C ASP A 160 15.44 -6.35 13.85
N GLY A 161 15.05 -5.20 13.26
CA GLY A 161 14.30 -4.15 13.95
C GLY A 161 15.15 -3.03 14.55
N THR A 162 16.48 -3.14 14.48
CA THR A 162 17.40 -2.12 15.00
C THR A 162 18.20 -1.45 13.88
N ALA A 163 18.64 -0.20 14.11
CA ALA A 163 19.50 0.50 13.18
C ALA A 163 20.83 -0.25 12.92
N ALA A 164 21.38 -0.92 13.93
CA ALA A 164 22.64 -1.64 13.84
C ALA A 164 22.50 -2.98 13.08
N GLY A 165 21.38 -3.68 13.26
CA GLY A 165 21.07 -4.92 12.53
C GLY A 165 20.50 -4.69 11.12
N THR A 166 20.22 -3.43 10.76
CA THR A 166 19.76 -3.06 9.42
C THR A 166 20.93 -2.79 8.49
N VAL A 167 21.25 -3.79 7.66
CA VAL A 167 22.48 -3.84 6.87
C VAL A 167 22.24 -4.34 5.45
N LEU A 168 22.99 -3.79 4.51
CA LEU A 168 23.15 -4.31 3.16
C LEU A 168 23.70 -5.73 3.26
N VAL A 169 23.01 -6.69 2.64
CA VAL A 169 23.44 -8.09 2.65
C VAL A 169 24.58 -8.28 1.66
N ARG A 170 24.37 -7.83 0.42
CA ARG A 170 25.32 -7.90 -0.67
C ARG A 170 24.93 -6.88 -1.74
N ASP A 171 25.93 -6.18 -2.24
CA ASP A 171 25.91 -5.42 -3.50
C ASP A 171 26.13 -6.43 -4.64
N ILE A 172 25.10 -6.63 -5.48
CA ILE A 172 25.05 -7.69 -6.49
C ILE A 172 25.59 -7.18 -7.83
N ASP A 173 25.25 -5.94 -8.21
CA ASP A 173 25.80 -5.26 -9.40
C ASP A 173 26.54 -3.97 -8.99
N PRO A 174 27.82 -4.09 -8.60
CA PRO A 174 28.61 -2.95 -8.15
C PRO A 174 29.09 -2.04 -9.29
N GLU A 175 29.00 -2.49 -10.56
CA GLU A 175 29.59 -1.79 -11.70
C GLU A 175 28.58 -0.90 -12.45
N ASP A 176 27.31 -1.30 -12.49
CA ASP A 176 26.22 -0.52 -13.08
C ASP A 176 25.03 -0.58 -12.11
N GLY A 177 24.91 0.42 -11.22
CA GLY A 177 23.82 0.55 -10.24
C GLY A 177 22.45 0.80 -10.87
N SER A 178 22.12 0.05 -11.91
CA SER A 178 20.94 0.23 -12.73
C SER A 178 19.70 -0.02 -11.88
N TYR A 179 18.78 0.94 -11.94
CA TYR A 179 17.51 0.89 -11.20
C TYR A 179 16.67 -0.39 -11.50
N TYR A 180 16.95 -1.08 -12.60
CA TYR A 180 16.15 -2.20 -13.10
C TYR A 180 16.75 -3.59 -12.82
N GLY A 181 18.04 -3.68 -12.49
CA GLY A 181 18.75 -4.94 -12.25
C GLY A 181 18.67 -5.48 -10.81
N GLY A 182 18.29 -4.63 -9.85
CA GLY A 182 18.26 -4.99 -8.44
C GLY A 182 17.35 -6.19 -8.07
N PRO A 183 17.51 -6.72 -6.84
CA PRO A 183 16.71 -7.83 -6.33
C PRO A 183 15.20 -7.62 -6.46
N ALA A 184 14.49 -8.68 -6.83
CA ALA A 184 13.06 -8.73 -7.01
C ALA A 184 12.48 -10.10 -6.63
N SER A 185 11.15 -10.20 -6.51
CA SER A 185 10.44 -11.46 -6.24
C SER A 185 10.93 -12.20 -4.98
N LEU A 186 11.25 -11.46 -3.92
CA LEU A 186 11.65 -12.04 -2.63
C LEU A 186 10.60 -13.06 -2.16
N THR A 187 11.04 -14.29 -1.94
CA THR A 187 10.20 -15.45 -1.61
C THR A 187 10.90 -16.26 -0.52
N ALA A 188 10.24 -16.42 0.63
CA ALA A 188 10.73 -17.29 1.69
C ALA A 188 10.49 -18.77 1.33
N VAL A 189 11.52 -19.61 1.42
CA VAL A 189 11.43 -21.06 1.23
C VAL A 189 12.24 -21.72 2.35
N GLY A 190 11.54 -22.36 3.29
CA GLY A 190 12.15 -22.85 4.54
C GLY A 190 12.90 -21.72 5.27
N ASP A 191 14.16 -21.96 5.62
CA ASP A 191 15.03 -21.00 6.32
C ASP A 191 15.84 -20.08 5.38
N ALA A 192 15.50 -20.04 4.09
CA ALA A 192 16.23 -19.26 3.09
C ALA A 192 15.33 -18.29 2.33
N LEU A 193 15.94 -17.20 1.86
CA LEU A 193 15.33 -16.29 0.92
C LEU A 193 15.74 -16.67 -0.51
N PHE A 194 14.76 -16.80 -1.40
CA PHE A 194 14.97 -16.83 -2.84
C PHE A 194 14.49 -15.52 -3.46
N PHE A 195 15.16 -15.09 -4.52
CA PHE A 195 14.83 -13.86 -5.24
C PHE A 195 15.47 -13.89 -6.62
N THR A 196 15.11 -12.94 -7.47
CA THR A 196 15.79 -12.73 -8.75
C THR A 196 16.59 -11.44 -8.75
N ALA A 197 17.75 -11.44 -9.40
CA ALA A 197 18.61 -10.25 -9.51
C ALA A 197 19.53 -10.38 -10.72
N ASP A 198 19.92 -9.24 -11.28
CA ASP A 198 20.95 -9.12 -12.32
C ASP A 198 22.28 -8.71 -11.66
N ASP A 199 23.38 -9.32 -12.07
CA ASP A 199 24.73 -8.98 -11.61
C ASP A 199 25.55 -8.20 -12.65
N GLY A 200 24.87 -7.63 -13.64
CA GLY A 200 25.45 -6.83 -14.72
C GLY A 200 26.11 -7.68 -15.82
N THR A 201 26.21 -9.00 -15.64
CA THR A 201 26.93 -9.88 -16.57
C THR A 201 26.14 -11.10 -17.04
N HIS A 202 25.15 -11.57 -16.27
CA HIS A 202 24.36 -12.76 -16.60
C HIS A 202 22.88 -12.46 -16.89
N GLY A 203 22.43 -11.20 -16.74
CA GLY A 203 21.00 -10.91 -16.76
C GLY A 203 20.33 -11.32 -15.45
N ARG A 204 19.00 -11.23 -15.40
CA ARG A 204 18.23 -11.57 -14.19
C ARG A 204 18.18 -13.08 -13.96
N GLU A 205 18.79 -13.51 -12.88
CA GLU A 205 18.94 -14.93 -12.54
C GLU A 205 18.28 -15.30 -11.21
N LEU A 206 18.19 -16.59 -10.88
CA LEU A 206 17.73 -17.06 -9.57
C LEU A 206 18.86 -16.96 -8.53
N TRP A 207 18.58 -16.31 -7.41
CA TRP A 207 19.48 -16.17 -6.28
C TRP A 207 18.88 -16.74 -5.00
N ARG A 208 19.77 -17.13 -4.08
CA ARG A 208 19.43 -17.57 -2.73
C ARG A 208 20.28 -16.82 -1.71
N SER A 209 19.71 -16.53 -0.55
CA SER A 209 20.40 -15.89 0.57
C SER A 209 20.03 -16.52 1.92
N ASP A 210 21.03 -16.69 2.78
CA ASP A 210 20.88 -16.96 4.22
C ASP A 210 20.98 -15.68 5.07
N GLY A 211 21.00 -14.51 4.41
CA GLY A 211 21.19 -13.21 5.05
C GLY A 211 22.64 -12.79 5.25
N THR A 212 23.61 -13.61 4.91
CA THR A 212 25.03 -13.24 4.95
C THR A 212 25.56 -12.98 3.54
N ARG A 213 26.50 -12.04 3.41
CA ARG A 213 27.18 -11.76 2.12
C ARG A 213 27.72 -13.01 1.42
N ARG A 214 28.23 -13.99 2.19
CA ARG A 214 28.78 -15.25 1.66
C ARG A 214 27.70 -16.25 1.25
N GLY A 215 26.59 -16.29 1.98
CA GLY A 215 25.47 -17.18 1.66
C GLY A 215 24.50 -16.61 0.63
N THR A 216 24.67 -15.35 0.22
CA THR A 216 23.98 -14.75 -0.94
C THR A 216 24.69 -15.14 -2.22
N VAL A 217 24.12 -16.09 -2.98
CA VAL A 217 24.74 -16.67 -4.18
C VAL A 217 23.70 -16.87 -5.28
N ARG A 218 24.15 -16.73 -6.54
CA ARG A 218 23.37 -17.17 -7.71
C ARG A 218 23.25 -18.68 -7.67
N VAL A 219 22.04 -19.20 -7.81
CA VAL A 219 21.75 -20.64 -7.73
C VAL A 219 22.24 -21.33 -9.01
N THR A 220 21.81 -20.84 -10.15
CA THR A 220 22.26 -21.27 -11.46
C THR A 220 22.21 -20.09 -12.43
N ASP A 221 22.97 -20.21 -13.51
CA ASP A 221 22.96 -19.31 -14.65
C ASP A 221 22.12 -20.00 -15.74
N LEU A 222 20.92 -19.48 -15.99
CA LEU A 222 20.01 -20.00 -17.03
C LEU A 222 20.36 -19.31 -18.35
N PRO A 223 20.79 -20.03 -19.38
CA PRO A 223 21.19 -19.42 -20.65
C PRO A 223 20.05 -18.58 -21.23
N SER A 224 20.30 -17.31 -21.51
CA SER A 224 19.42 -16.48 -22.33
C SER A 224 20.15 -16.09 -23.61
N GLU A 225 19.79 -16.68 -24.75
CA GLU A 225 20.36 -16.22 -26.02
C GLU A 225 19.80 -14.84 -26.40
N GLY A 226 20.66 -13.83 -26.29
CA GLY A 226 20.74 -12.71 -27.25
C GLY A 226 19.55 -11.74 -27.34
N GLY A 227 18.76 -11.58 -26.28
CA GLY A 227 17.59 -10.68 -26.28
C GLY A 227 17.66 -9.59 -25.21
N TYR A 228 17.36 -8.35 -25.60
CA TYR A 228 17.22 -7.16 -24.75
C TYR A 228 16.03 -7.22 -23.75
N TYR A 229 15.36 -8.37 -23.63
CA TYR A 229 14.15 -8.55 -22.82
C TYR A 229 14.44 -9.54 -21.69
N ASP A 230 14.29 -9.05 -20.47
CA ASP A 230 14.43 -9.74 -19.19
C ASP A 230 13.66 -11.09 -19.19
N ARG A 231 14.36 -12.21 -19.39
CA ARG A 231 13.81 -13.59 -19.43
C ARG A 231 14.08 -14.39 -18.15
N GLY A 232 14.52 -13.72 -17.09
CA GLY A 232 14.80 -14.36 -15.81
C GLY A 232 13.60 -15.10 -15.21
N PRO A 233 13.84 -15.93 -14.18
CA PRO A 233 12.78 -16.60 -13.43
C PRO A 233 11.67 -15.64 -12.99
N VAL A 234 10.42 -16.06 -13.15
CA VAL A 234 9.23 -15.31 -12.70
C VAL A 234 8.24 -16.23 -11.98
N GLY A 235 7.36 -15.64 -11.17
CA GLY A 235 6.33 -16.41 -10.46
C GLY A 235 6.89 -17.35 -9.39
N LEU A 236 7.98 -16.94 -8.70
CA LEU A 236 8.57 -17.69 -7.60
C LEU A 236 7.52 -18.04 -6.54
N THR A 237 7.33 -19.33 -6.26
CA THR A 237 6.33 -19.84 -5.32
C THR A 237 6.90 -20.99 -4.50
N ALA A 238 6.80 -20.89 -3.18
CA ALA A 238 7.24 -21.93 -2.27
C ALA A 238 6.18 -23.04 -2.13
N VAL A 239 6.59 -24.30 -2.20
CA VAL A 239 5.78 -25.47 -1.84
C VAL A 239 6.64 -26.42 -1.02
N GLY A 240 6.38 -26.46 0.30
CA GLY A 240 7.30 -27.07 1.25
C GLY A 240 8.70 -26.44 1.15
N ASP A 241 9.72 -27.27 1.00
CA ASP A 241 11.12 -26.85 0.83
C ASP A 241 11.54 -26.65 -0.63
N THR A 242 10.61 -26.73 -1.59
CA THR A 242 10.89 -26.59 -3.02
C THR A 242 10.32 -25.27 -3.56
N LEU A 243 11.12 -24.58 -4.38
CA LEU A 243 10.67 -23.42 -5.12
C LEU A 243 10.17 -23.85 -6.51
N PHE A 244 8.97 -23.43 -6.89
CA PHE A 244 8.42 -23.53 -8.23
C PHE A 244 8.45 -22.16 -8.90
N PHE A 245 8.73 -22.14 -10.20
CA PHE A 245 8.77 -20.90 -10.98
C PHE A 245 8.68 -21.16 -12.48
N THR A 246 8.54 -20.08 -13.24
CA THR A 246 8.59 -20.09 -14.69
C THR A 246 9.90 -19.50 -15.17
N ALA A 247 10.60 -20.19 -16.09
CA ALA A 247 11.84 -19.68 -16.70
C ALA A 247 12.01 -20.19 -18.14
N ASP A 248 12.87 -19.50 -18.89
CA ASP A 248 13.22 -19.80 -20.28
C ASP A 248 14.73 -20.08 -20.38
N ASP A 249 15.11 -21.22 -20.94
CA ASP A 249 16.50 -21.63 -21.14
C ASP A 249 17.04 -21.29 -22.55
N GLY A 250 16.29 -20.48 -23.30
CA GLY A 250 16.61 -20.10 -24.68
C GLY A 250 16.26 -21.17 -25.71
N THR A 251 15.82 -22.36 -25.30
CA THR A 251 15.52 -23.47 -26.21
C THR A 251 14.06 -23.93 -26.15
N HIS A 252 13.45 -23.95 -24.96
CA HIS A 252 12.08 -24.46 -24.76
C HIS A 252 11.06 -23.35 -24.46
N GLY A 253 11.48 -22.07 -24.49
CA GLY A 253 10.62 -20.97 -24.06
C GLY A 253 10.30 -21.03 -22.57
N ARG A 254 9.29 -20.27 -22.13
CA ARG A 254 8.89 -20.20 -20.72
C ARG A 254 8.16 -21.48 -20.28
N GLU A 255 8.81 -22.24 -19.42
CA GLU A 255 8.33 -23.54 -18.94
C GLU A 255 8.33 -23.63 -17.41
N LEU A 256 7.88 -24.77 -16.86
CA LEU A 256 7.83 -25.02 -15.42
C LEU A 256 9.19 -25.49 -14.89
N TRP A 257 9.71 -24.81 -13.88
CA TRP A 257 10.99 -25.11 -13.24
C TRP A 257 10.83 -25.30 -11.74
N THR A 258 11.81 -26.01 -11.16
CA THR A 258 11.95 -26.19 -9.71
C THR A 258 13.36 -25.90 -9.23
N SER A 259 13.50 -25.54 -7.95
CA SER A 259 14.79 -25.39 -7.28
C SER A 259 14.71 -25.76 -5.79
N ASP A 260 15.72 -26.48 -5.30
CA ASP A 260 16.01 -26.66 -3.87
C ASP A 260 17.04 -25.65 -3.32
N GLY A 261 17.44 -24.67 -4.15
CA GLY A 261 18.49 -23.70 -3.83
C GLY A 261 19.91 -24.12 -4.18
N THR A 262 20.08 -25.29 -4.78
CA THR A 262 21.36 -25.75 -5.33
C THR A 262 21.33 -25.75 -6.85
N ARG A 263 22.51 -25.62 -7.49
CA ARG A 263 22.63 -25.75 -8.94
C ARG A 263 22.13 -27.11 -9.44
N ALA A 264 22.40 -28.18 -8.70
CA ALA A 264 22.03 -29.54 -9.10
C ALA A 264 20.53 -29.82 -8.97
N GLY A 265 19.88 -29.24 -7.95
CA GLY A 265 18.44 -29.32 -7.75
C GLY A 265 17.63 -28.25 -8.48
N THR A 266 18.27 -27.46 -9.37
CA THR A 266 17.58 -26.48 -10.21
C THR A 266 17.46 -26.98 -11.64
N ALA A 267 16.23 -27.28 -12.07
CA ALA A 267 15.98 -27.86 -13.38
C ALA A 267 14.56 -27.60 -13.87
N MET A 268 14.39 -27.64 -15.20
CA MET A 268 13.07 -27.68 -15.82
C MET A 268 12.37 -28.95 -15.38
N LEU A 269 11.21 -28.79 -14.77
CA LEU A 269 10.42 -29.90 -14.29
C LEU A 269 9.64 -30.55 -15.45
N LYS A 270 9.12 -29.72 -16.36
CA LYS A 270 8.34 -30.17 -17.50
C LYS A 270 8.37 -29.13 -18.61
N GLU A 271 8.69 -29.57 -19.83
CA GLU A 271 8.32 -28.87 -21.05
C GLU A 271 6.83 -29.18 -21.30
N ILE A 272 5.96 -28.23 -20.93
CA ILE A 272 4.51 -28.37 -21.08
C ILE A 272 4.13 -28.19 -22.55
N ARG A 273 4.76 -27.24 -23.24
CA ARG A 273 4.52 -27.00 -24.67
C ARG A 273 5.83 -27.08 -25.44
N ALA A 274 5.90 -28.00 -26.39
CA ALA A 274 7.09 -28.18 -27.19
C ALA A 274 7.49 -26.92 -27.98
N GLY A 275 8.78 -26.56 -27.90
CA GLY A 275 9.42 -25.51 -28.70
C GLY A 275 9.31 -24.08 -28.16
N GLU A 276 9.81 -23.10 -28.92
CA GLU A 276 10.14 -21.73 -28.45
C GLU A 276 8.99 -20.89 -27.86
N TYR A 277 7.73 -21.29 -28.02
CA TYR A 277 6.58 -20.52 -27.51
C TYR A 277 6.29 -20.78 -26.02
N GLY A 278 6.75 -21.90 -25.47
CA GLY A 278 6.60 -22.29 -24.06
C GLY A 278 5.16 -22.43 -23.53
N GLY A 279 5.01 -23.17 -22.43
CA GLY A 279 3.75 -23.37 -21.71
C GLY A 279 3.28 -22.15 -20.91
N SER A 280 4.20 -21.20 -20.67
CA SER A 280 3.97 -19.95 -19.93
C SER A 280 3.21 -20.13 -18.59
N PRO A 281 3.66 -20.98 -17.65
CA PRO A 281 2.96 -21.16 -16.39
C PRO A 281 2.82 -19.86 -15.58
N SER A 282 1.68 -19.65 -14.92
CA SER A 282 1.38 -18.50 -14.07
C SER A 282 0.43 -18.86 -12.92
N ASP A 283 0.21 -17.91 -12.01
CA ASP A 283 -0.80 -18.01 -10.93
C ASP A 283 -0.62 -19.25 -10.04
N PHE A 284 0.62 -19.52 -9.65
CA PHE A 284 0.96 -20.65 -8.79
C PHE A 284 0.34 -20.53 -7.39
N THR A 285 -0.33 -21.59 -6.94
CA THR A 285 -0.91 -21.71 -5.60
C THR A 285 -0.67 -23.11 -5.05
N ALA A 286 -0.17 -23.21 -3.83
CA ALA A 286 0.00 -24.48 -3.14
C ALA A 286 -1.33 -24.98 -2.54
N ASN A 287 -1.59 -26.28 -2.62
CA ASN A 287 -2.62 -26.97 -1.84
C ASN A 287 -2.03 -28.31 -1.34
N GLY A 288 -1.62 -28.32 -0.07
CA GLY A 288 -0.78 -29.39 0.47
C GLY A 288 0.55 -29.51 -0.29
N ASP A 289 0.92 -30.74 -0.66
CA ASP A 289 2.17 -31.02 -1.41
C ASP A 289 2.01 -30.82 -2.94
N THR A 290 0.86 -30.33 -3.39
CA THR A 290 0.58 -30.10 -4.82
C THR A 290 0.59 -28.60 -5.12
N VAL A 291 1.27 -28.21 -6.19
CA VAL A 291 1.14 -26.87 -6.78
C VAL A 291 0.10 -26.89 -7.89
N PHE A 292 -0.79 -25.92 -7.88
CA PHE A 292 -1.72 -25.64 -8.96
C PHE A 292 -1.31 -24.37 -9.68
N PHE A 293 -1.51 -24.31 -10.99
CA PHE A 293 -1.12 -23.18 -11.82
C PHE A 293 -1.88 -23.18 -13.13
N THR A 294 -1.84 -22.04 -13.83
CA THR A 294 -2.39 -21.88 -15.17
C THR A 294 -1.29 -22.14 -16.19
N ALA A 295 -1.55 -22.99 -17.19
CA ALA A 295 -0.61 -23.23 -18.30
C ALA A 295 -1.32 -23.69 -19.57
N ARG A 296 -0.60 -23.70 -20.70
CA ARG A 296 -1.09 -24.18 -22.01
C ARG A 296 -0.10 -25.16 -22.62
N ASP A 297 -0.57 -26.21 -23.27
CA ASP A 297 0.27 -27.24 -23.90
C ASP A 297 0.34 -27.11 -25.45
N GLY A 298 -0.38 -26.14 -26.02
CA GLY A 298 -0.46 -25.94 -27.47
C GLY A 298 -1.51 -26.82 -28.17
N VAL A 299 -2.17 -27.71 -27.45
CA VAL A 299 -3.40 -28.41 -27.86
C VAL A 299 -4.61 -27.71 -27.23
N HIS A 300 -4.49 -27.42 -25.94
CA HIS A 300 -5.44 -26.66 -25.12
C HIS A 300 -4.94 -25.23 -24.92
N GLY A 301 -5.87 -24.29 -24.69
CA GLY A 301 -5.51 -22.95 -24.24
C GLY A 301 -5.00 -22.92 -22.81
N ALA A 302 -5.08 -21.77 -22.16
CA ALA A 302 -4.67 -21.64 -20.76
C ALA A 302 -5.71 -22.28 -19.85
N GLU A 303 -5.33 -23.40 -19.23
CA GLU A 303 -6.16 -24.29 -18.41
C GLU A 303 -5.54 -24.52 -17.03
N LEU A 304 -6.26 -25.25 -16.15
CA LEU A 304 -5.77 -25.59 -14.81
C LEU A 304 -4.83 -26.80 -14.86
N TRP A 305 -3.60 -26.62 -14.38
CA TRP A 305 -2.58 -27.65 -14.26
C TRP A 305 -2.21 -27.87 -12.80
N LYS A 306 -1.61 -29.03 -12.53
CA LYS A 306 -1.04 -29.35 -11.23
C LYS A 306 0.32 -30.02 -11.35
N SER A 307 1.10 -29.98 -10.28
CA SER A 307 2.33 -30.77 -10.13
C SER A 307 2.57 -31.16 -8.67
N ASP A 308 3.17 -32.32 -8.45
CA ASP A 308 3.68 -32.81 -7.16
C ASP A 308 5.20 -32.64 -7.03
N GLY A 309 5.82 -31.84 -7.91
CA GLY A 309 7.27 -31.71 -8.01
C GLY A 309 7.95 -32.76 -8.88
N THR A 310 7.19 -33.64 -9.56
CA THR A 310 7.73 -34.60 -10.53
C THR A 310 7.19 -34.36 -11.93
N ALA A 311 7.99 -34.67 -12.96
CA ALA A 311 7.58 -34.55 -14.37
C ALA A 311 6.37 -35.42 -14.75
N ALA A 312 6.13 -36.50 -13.98
CA ALA A 312 5.00 -37.41 -14.16
C ALA A 312 3.73 -36.91 -13.45
N GLY A 313 3.88 -36.27 -12.28
CA GLY A 313 2.78 -35.63 -11.57
C GLY A 313 2.36 -34.29 -12.18
N THR A 314 3.21 -33.67 -13.00
CA THR A 314 2.87 -32.48 -13.79
C THR A 314 1.92 -32.80 -14.93
N GLN A 315 0.65 -32.42 -14.78
CA GLN A 315 -0.43 -32.75 -15.72
C GLN A 315 -1.55 -31.71 -15.75
N LEU A 316 -2.23 -31.64 -16.89
CA LEU A 316 -3.51 -30.95 -17.04
C LEU A 316 -4.52 -31.57 -16.07
N VAL A 317 -5.16 -30.75 -15.25
CA VAL A 317 -6.20 -31.23 -14.33
C VAL A 317 -7.49 -31.48 -15.10
N LYS A 318 -7.91 -30.49 -15.90
CA LYS A 318 -9.11 -30.54 -16.74
C LYS A 318 -8.99 -29.50 -17.85
N ASP A 319 -9.42 -29.89 -19.05
CA ASP A 319 -9.76 -28.98 -20.15
C ASP A 319 -11.13 -28.36 -19.84
N VAL A 320 -11.15 -27.19 -19.20
CA VAL A 320 -12.38 -26.55 -18.72
C VAL A 320 -13.13 -25.89 -19.87
N ASP A 321 -12.44 -25.17 -20.76
CA ASP A 321 -12.97 -24.67 -22.04
C ASP A 321 -12.51 -25.59 -23.19
N PRO A 322 -13.36 -26.52 -23.68
CA PRO A 322 -12.90 -27.65 -24.48
C PRO A 322 -12.14 -27.28 -25.76
N GLY A 323 -11.05 -28.01 -26.02
CA GLY A 323 -10.26 -27.90 -27.23
C GLY A 323 -9.27 -26.72 -27.17
N ALA A 324 -9.18 -25.93 -28.24
CA ALA A 324 -8.25 -24.79 -28.30
C ALA A 324 -8.77 -23.53 -27.58
N GLY A 325 -9.92 -23.64 -26.89
CA GLY A 325 -10.46 -22.63 -25.99
C GLY A 325 -9.53 -22.38 -24.81
N SER A 326 -9.80 -21.33 -24.04
CA SER A 326 -8.96 -20.98 -22.89
C SER A 326 -9.82 -20.54 -21.73
N ALA A 327 -9.82 -21.36 -20.68
CA ALA A 327 -10.60 -21.08 -19.49
C ALA A 327 -10.07 -19.94 -18.62
N ARG A 328 -8.78 -19.59 -18.81
CA ARG A 328 -8.07 -18.53 -18.08
C ARG A 328 -8.29 -18.61 -16.56
N PRO A 329 -7.98 -19.76 -15.92
CA PRO A 329 -8.04 -19.86 -14.46
C PRO A 329 -7.24 -18.72 -13.82
N GLY A 330 -7.84 -18.06 -12.84
CA GLY A 330 -7.20 -17.00 -12.08
C GLY A 330 -7.76 -16.92 -10.66
N TYR A 331 -7.09 -16.16 -9.80
CA TYR A 331 -7.39 -16.10 -8.36
C TYR A 331 -7.40 -17.50 -7.72
N LEU A 332 -6.41 -18.33 -8.05
CA LEU A 332 -6.27 -19.66 -7.45
C LEU A 332 -6.04 -19.49 -5.94
N THR A 333 -6.96 -20.00 -5.14
CA THR A 333 -6.93 -19.90 -3.67
C THR A 333 -7.25 -21.25 -3.07
N GLU A 334 -6.40 -21.75 -2.19
CA GLU A 334 -6.69 -22.92 -1.37
C GLU A 334 -7.58 -22.50 -0.18
N ALA A 335 -8.64 -23.25 0.06
CA ALA A 335 -9.51 -23.09 1.22
C ALA A 335 -10.00 -24.47 1.70
N GLY A 336 -9.66 -24.84 2.92
CA GLY A 336 -10.15 -26.07 3.57
C GLY A 336 -9.76 -27.38 2.83
N GLY A 337 -8.60 -27.41 2.18
CA GLY A 337 -8.09 -28.50 1.36
C GLY A 337 -8.63 -28.54 -0.08
N THR A 338 -9.46 -27.57 -0.47
CA THR A 338 -10.04 -27.47 -1.82
C THR A 338 -9.44 -26.27 -2.54
N LEU A 339 -9.03 -26.45 -3.80
CA LEU A 339 -8.64 -25.31 -4.63
C LEU A 339 -9.89 -24.64 -5.20
N PHE A 340 -10.02 -23.34 -5.01
CA PHE A 340 -11.01 -22.48 -5.66
C PHE A 340 -10.35 -21.55 -6.66
N PHE A 341 -11.06 -21.22 -7.73
CA PHE A 341 -10.56 -20.33 -8.77
C PHE A 341 -11.70 -19.79 -9.62
N SER A 342 -11.42 -18.74 -10.39
CA SER A 342 -12.33 -18.21 -11.40
C SER A 342 -11.91 -18.66 -12.79
N ALA A 343 -12.84 -19.24 -13.56
CA ALA A 343 -12.59 -19.75 -14.91
C ALA A 343 -13.84 -19.65 -15.80
N ASP A 344 -13.63 -19.64 -17.11
CA ASP A 344 -14.65 -19.61 -18.16
C ASP A 344 -14.68 -20.95 -18.89
N ASP A 345 -15.83 -21.62 -19.00
CA ASP A 345 -15.96 -22.88 -19.76
C ASP A 345 -16.48 -22.69 -21.18
N GLY A 346 -16.58 -21.44 -21.64
CA GLY A 346 -17.13 -21.06 -22.93
C GLY A 346 -18.67 -21.08 -22.98
N GLU A 347 -19.35 -21.49 -21.92
CA GLU A 347 -20.81 -21.54 -21.81
C GLU A 347 -21.37 -20.54 -20.79
N HIS A 348 -20.75 -20.45 -19.60
CA HIS A 348 -21.23 -19.68 -18.46
C HIS A 348 -20.48 -18.36 -18.25
N GLY A 349 -19.49 -18.04 -19.09
CA GLY A 349 -18.56 -16.96 -18.81
C GLY A 349 -17.74 -17.25 -17.56
N ARG A 350 -17.13 -16.22 -16.97
CA ARG A 350 -16.23 -16.43 -15.82
C ARG A 350 -17.02 -16.67 -14.53
N ALA A 351 -16.92 -17.87 -13.99
CA ALA A 351 -17.66 -18.31 -12.81
C ALA A 351 -16.74 -18.84 -11.71
N LEU A 352 -17.30 -19.18 -10.53
CA LEU A 352 -16.57 -19.80 -9.43
C LEU A 352 -16.47 -21.32 -9.64
N TRP A 353 -15.24 -21.82 -9.69
CA TRP A 353 -14.92 -23.23 -9.83
C TRP A 353 -14.16 -23.74 -8.61
N LYS A 354 -14.19 -25.06 -8.43
CA LYS A 354 -13.34 -25.75 -7.47
C LYS A 354 -12.65 -26.97 -8.08
N SER A 355 -11.58 -27.43 -7.45
CA SER A 355 -10.87 -28.66 -7.80
C SER A 355 -10.31 -29.36 -6.56
N ASP A 356 -10.35 -30.69 -6.57
CA ASP A 356 -9.60 -31.58 -5.68
C ASP A 356 -8.29 -32.10 -6.32
N GLY A 357 -7.94 -31.56 -7.49
CA GLY A 357 -6.81 -32.02 -8.30
C GLY A 357 -7.15 -33.13 -9.30
N SER A 358 -8.40 -33.58 -9.40
CA SER A 358 -8.85 -34.53 -10.42
C SER A 358 -9.77 -33.87 -11.45
N ALA A 359 -9.82 -34.39 -12.68
CA ALA A 359 -10.74 -33.91 -13.71
C ALA A 359 -12.22 -34.01 -13.28
N ALA A 360 -12.56 -35.04 -12.50
CA ALA A 360 -13.93 -35.28 -12.02
C ALA A 360 -14.32 -34.34 -10.87
N GLY A 361 -13.38 -34.02 -9.99
CA GLY A 361 -13.57 -33.06 -8.90
C GLY A 361 -13.41 -31.60 -9.32
N THR A 362 -12.93 -31.32 -10.54
CA THR A 362 -12.90 -29.98 -11.13
C THR A 362 -14.27 -29.62 -11.71
N VAL A 363 -15.06 -28.87 -10.95
CA VAL A 363 -16.47 -28.58 -11.26
C VAL A 363 -16.82 -27.12 -11.01
N LEU A 364 -17.79 -26.63 -11.77
CA LEU A 364 -18.46 -25.36 -11.52
C LEU A 364 -19.13 -25.44 -10.15
N VAL A 365 -18.83 -24.48 -9.27
CA VAL A 365 -19.50 -24.37 -7.97
C VAL A 365 -20.83 -23.65 -8.15
N LYS A 366 -20.79 -22.48 -8.80
CA LYS A 366 -21.97 -21.67 -9.08
C LYS A 366 -21.68 -20.65 -10.17
N ASP A 367 -22.61 -20.55 -11.11
CA ASP A 367 -22.75 -19.39 -12.00
C ASP A 367 -23.55 -18.30 -11.26
N ILE A 368 -22.85 -17.25 -10.82
CA ILE A 368 -23.41 -16.22 -9.93
C ILE A 368 -24.20 -15.18 -10.74
N ASP A 369 -23.76 -14.83 -11.95
CA ASP A 369 -24.49 -13.97 -12.88
C ASP A 369 -24.70 -14.69 -14.23
N PRO A 370 -25.77 -15.49 -14.34
CA PRO A 370 -26.08 -16.22 -15.58
C PRO A 370 -26.47 -15.31 -16.75
N SER A 371 -26.59 -14.00 -16.53
CA SER A 371 -26.92 -13.06 -17.60
C SER A 371 -25.72 -12.68 -18.47
N ASP A 372 -24.49 -12.97 -18.02
CA ASP A 372 -23.23 -12.60 -18.70
C ASP A 372 -23.17 -11.08 -18.98
N GLU A 373 -23.82 -10.28 -18.12
CA GLU A 373 -23.88 -8.82 -18.21
C GLU A 373 -22.82 -8.16 -17.32
N SER A 374 -22.33 -8.87 -16.30
CA SER A 374 -21.29 -8.37 -15.42
C SER A 374 -19.89 -8.62 -16.00
N TYR A 375 -19.07 -7.57 -16.03
CA TYR A 375 -17.62 -7.69 -16.23
C TYR A 375 -16.91 -8.12 -14.93
N TYR A 376 -17.68 -8.54 -13.92
CA TYR A 376 -17.33 -8.44 -12.51
C TYR A 376 -17.45 -9.82 -11.84
N GLU A 377 -16.50 -10.65 -12.23
CA GLU A 377 -16.22 -12.02 -11.77
C GLU A 377 -15.99 -12.17 -10.25
N ALA A 378 -15.96 -13.43 -9.80
CA ALA A 378 -15.49 -13.80 -8.47
C ALA A 378 -14.02 -13.40 -8.32
N THR A 379 -13.75 -12.39 -7.50
CA THR A 379 -12.40 -11.84 -7.25
C THR A 379 -12.11 -11.76 -5.75
N SER A 380 -10.85 -11.50 -5.41
CA SER A 380 -10.40 -11.36 -4.01
C SER A 380 -10.70 -12.61 -3.16
N LEU A 381 -10.55 -13.79 -3.76
CA LEU A 381 -10.77 -15.08 -3.11
C LEU A 381 -9.82 -15.22 -1.90
N THR A 382 -10.40 -15.39 -0.71
CA THR A 382 -9.70 -15.41 0.57
C THR A 382 -10.26 -16.55 1.41
N ASP A 383 -9.39 -17.45 1.89
CA ASP A 383 -9.77 -18.45 2.88
C ASP A 383 -9.90 -17.82 4.27
N VAL A 384 -10.97 -18.18 4.98
CA VAL A 384 -11.17 -17.84 6.39
C VAL A 384 -11.65 -19.11 7.09
N GLY A 385 -10.71 -19.81 7.74
CA GLY A 385 -11.02 -21.04 8.48
C GLY A 385 -11.64 -22.16 7.63
N GLY A 386 -11.25 -22.28 6.36
CA GLY A 386 -11.78 -23.27 5.41
C GLY A 386 -13.05 -22.84 4.68
N THR A 387 -13.57 -21.64 4.92
CA THR A 387 -14.66 -21.05 4.13
C THR A 387 -14.09 -20.02 3.18
N LEU A 388 -14.41 -20.15 1.88
CA LEU A 388 -13.98 -19.18 0.89
C LEU A 388 -14.85 -17.93 0.97
N PHE A 389 -14.24 -16.77 1.16
CA PHE A 389 -14.86 -15.46 0.99
C PHE A 389 -14.36 -14.78 -0.26
N PHE A 390 -15.23 -14.06 -0.95
CA PHE A 390 -14.89 -13.40 -2.21
C PHE A 390 -15.88 -12.29 -2.54
N ARG A 391 -15.51 -11.47 -3.53
CA ARG A 391 -16.37 -10.45 -4.11
C ARG A 391 -17.01 -10.97 -5.38
N ALA A 392 -18.32 -10.81 -5.54
CA ALA A 392 -19.04 -11.15 -6.76
C ALA A 392 -20.29 -10.29 -6.96
N ASP A 393 -20.76 -10.21 -8.21
CA ASP A 393 -21.99 -9.55 -8.64
C ASP A 393 -22.96 -10.60 -9.20
N ASP A 394 -24.23 -10.60 -8.75
CA ASP A 394 -25.29 -11.47 -9.27
C ASP A 394 -26.18 -10.79 -10.31
N GLY A 395 -25.78 -9.59 -10.76
CA GLY A 395 -26.53 -8.76 -11.71
C GLY A 395 -27.73 -8.04 -11.08
N VAL A 396 -27.97 -8.20 -9.78
CA VAL A 396 -29.10 -7.62 -9.03
C VAL A 396 -28.63 -6.67 -7.92
N HIS A 397 -27.59 -7.05 -7.18
CA HIS A 397 -27.12 -6.34 -5.99
C HIS A 397 -25.76 -5.63 -6.20
N GLY A 398 -25.19 -5.69 -7.41
CA GLY A 398 -23.82 -5.20 -7.62
C GLY A 398 -22.79 -6.08 -6.91
N GLN A 399 -21.53 -5.60 -6.84
CA GLN A 399 -20.47 -6.35 -6.20
C GLN A 399 -20.52 -6.26 -4.66
N GLU A 400 -20.84 -7.41 -4.05
CA GLU A 400 -21.02 -7.60 -2.62
C GLU A 400 -20.10 -8.70 -2.06
N LEU A 401 -20.16 -8.91 -0.75
CA LEU A 401 -19.42 -9.98 -0.08
C LEU A 401 -20.18 -11.30 -0.22
N TRP A 402 -19.50 -12.32 -0.73
CA TRP A 402 -20.00 -13.68 -0.88
C TRP A 402 -19.13 -14.65 -0.10
N ARG A 403 -19.72 -15.81 0.21
CA ARG A 403 -19.00 -16.95 0.76
C ARG A 403 -19.37 -18.25 0.04
N SER A 404 -18.50 -19.25 0.13
CA SER A 404 -18.73 -20.60 -0.37
C SER A 404 -18.09 -21.65 0.53
N ASP A 405 -18.80 -22.76 0.73
CA ASP A 405 -18.27 -24.00 1.31
C ASP A 405 -17.87 -25.03 0.22
N GLY A 406 -17.85 -24.59 -1.05
CA GLY A 406 -17.63 -25.47 -2.20
C GLY A 406 -18.87 -26.15 -2.75
N SER A 407 -20.06 -25.90 -2.20
CA SER A 407 -21.33 -26.35 -2.79
C SER A 407 -22.10 -25.18 -3.41
N GLU A 408 -22.94 -25.47 -4.41
CA GLU A 408 -23.82 -24.45 -5.01
C GLU A 408 -24.76 -23.81 -3.96
N ALA A 409 -25.31 -24.63 -3.07
CA ALA A 409 -26.24 -24.21 -2.01
C ALA A 409 -25.56 -23.37 -0.91
N GLY A 410 -24.31 -23.70 -0.56
CA GLY A 410 -23.50 -22.93 0.38
C GLY A 410 -22.82 -21.71 -0.23
N THR A 411 -22.95 -21.51 -1.54
CA THR A 411 -22.44 -20.33 -2.24
C THR A 411 -23.47 -19.21 -2.26
N VAL A 412 -23.34 -18.28 -1.31
CA VAL A 412 -24.37 -17.26 -1.03
C VAL A 412 -23.75 -15.90 -0.74
N MET A 413 -24.49 -14.84 -1.06
CA MET A 413 -24.19 -13.49 -0.59
C MET A 413 -24.29 -13.48 0.92
N VAL A 414 -23.28 -12.91 1.58
CA VAL A 414 -23.24 -12.81 3.05
C VAL A 414 -24.18 -11.70 3.50
N LYS A 415 -24.11 -10.54 2.84
CA LYS A 415 -24.92 -9.36 3.12
C LYS A 415 -24.92 -8.43 1.93
N ASP A 416 -26.08 -7.87 1.62
CA ASP A 416 -26.22 -6.73 0.72
C ASP A 416 -25.87 -5.45 1.50
N ILE A 417 -24.59 -5.07 1.48
CA ILE A 417 -24.07 -3.97 2.30
C ILE A 417 -24.50 -2.62 1.73
N ASN A 418 -24.60 -2.51 0.40
CA ASN A 418 -25.02 -1.30 -0.30
C ASN A 418 -26.22 -1.59 -1.20
N PRO A 419 -27.46 -1.54 -0.66
CA PRO A 419 -28.63 -2.06 -1.34
C PRO A 419 -28.92 -1.50 -2.74
N ASP A 420 -29.66 -2.28 -3.53
CA ASP A 420 -29.98 -2.09 -4.96
C ASP A 420 -28.80 -2.46 -5.89
N LEU A 421 -28.74 -1.91 -7.12
CA LEU A 421 -27.64 -2.14 -8.07
C LEU A 421 -26.34 -1.41 -7.69
N TYR A 422 -26.20 -0.98 -6.44
CA TYR A 422 -25.01 -0.27 -5.99
C TYR A 422 -24.04 -1.29 -5.42
N SER A 423 -22.75 -1.16 -5.74
CA SER A 423 -21.75 -2.08 -5.19
C SER A 423 -21.21 -1.53 -3.88
N SER A 424 -21.07 -2.38 -2.87
CA SER A 424 -20.29 -2.08 -1.67
C SER A 424 -18.78 -2.20 -1.94
N THR A 425 -18.41 -2.93 -2.99
CA THR A 425 -17.04 -3.17 -3.44
C THR A 425 -16.12 -3.66 -2.31
N PRO A 426 -16.33 -4.87 -1.77
CA PRO A 426 -15.42 -5.46 -0.79
C PRO A 426 -14.00 -5.56 -1.35
N TYR A 427 -13.02 -5.03 -0.63
CA TYR A 427 -11.59 -5.11 -0.97
C TYR A 427 -10.77 -5.44 0.27
N TRP A 428 -9.52 -5.90 0.05
CA TRP A 428 -8.55 -6.17 1.10
C TRP A 428 -9.08 -7.17 2.13
N LEU A 429 -9.70 -8.25 1.66
CA LEU A 429 -10.16 -9.34 2.52
C LEU A 429 -8.95 -10.00 3.18
N VAL A 430 -8.99 -10.14 4.50
CA VAL A 430 -7.95 -10.82 5.28
C VAL A 430 -8.61 -11.65 6.38
N ASP A 431 -8.08 -12.85 6.62
CA ASP A 431 -8.40 -13.61 7.82
C ASP A 431 -7.55 -13.12 8.99
N ALA A 432 -8.20 -12.74 10.09
CA ALA A 432 -7.53 -12.53 11.37
C ALA A 432 -8.14 -13.48 12.41
N ALA A 433 -7.44 -14.59 12.66
CA ALA A 433 -7.79 -15.61 13.65
C ALA A 433 -9.22 -16.18 13.47
N GLY A 434 -9.61 -16.47 12.23
CA GLY A 434 -10.91 -17.06 11.87
C GLY A 434 -12.05 -16.04 11.71
N THR A 435 -11.74 -14.74 11.74
CA THR A 435 -12.69 -13.67 11.48
C THR A 435 -12.28 -12.92 10.23
N LEU A 436 -13.22 -12.73 9.30
CA LEU A 436 -12.95 -11.98 8.09
C LEU A 436 -12.95 -10.48 8.39
N PHE A 437 -11.87 -9.80 8.01
CA PHE A 437 -11.82 -8.35 7.92
C PHE A 437 -11.73 -7.92 6.47
N PHE A 438 -12.40 -6.83 6.13
CA PHE A 438 -12.40 -6.30 4.77
C PHE A 438 -12.80 -4.82 4.78
N THR A 439 -12.70 -4.19 3.62
CA THR A 439 -13.13 -2.81 3.43
C THR A 439 -14.30 -2.76 2.46
N ALA A 440 -15.35 -2.02 2.80
CA ALA A 440 -16.55 -1.89 1.98
C ALA A 440 -17.24 -0.56 2.25
N GLY A 441 -18.06 -0.10 1.31
CA GLY A 441 -18.90 1.08 1.51
C GLY A 441 -20.38 0.77 1.50
N ASP A 442 -21.11 1.32 2.46
CA ASP A 442 -22.56 1.16 2.60
C ASP A 442 -23.38 2.25 1.90
N GLY A 443 -22.71 3.11 1.13
CA GLY A 443 -23.33 4.26 0.46
C GLY A 443 -23.55 5.49 1.37
N PHE A 444 -23.28 5.39 2.68
CA PHE A 444 -23.46 6.46 3.66
C PHE A 444 -22.13 6.98 4.22
N HIS A 445 -21.26 6.09 4.71
CA HIS A 445 -20.04 6.43 5.44
C HIS A 445 -18.79 6.48 4.54
N GLY A 446 -18.91 6.15 3.26
CA GLY A 446 -17.74 5.91 2.40
C GLY A 446 -17.22 4.49 2.60
N ARG A 447 -15.94 4.24 2.29
CA ARG A 447 -15.31 2.93 2.51
C ARG A 447 -14.75 2.87 3.93
N GLU A 448 -15.19 1.90 4.70
CA GLU A 448 -14.78 1.72 6.10
C GLU A 448 -14.28 0.29 6.37
N LEU A 449 -13.75 0.03 7.57
CA LEU A 449 -13.40 -1.32 8.02
C LEU A 449 -14.67 -2.09 8.39
N TRP A 450 -14.80 -3.31 7.89
CA TRP A 450 -15.87 -4.24 8.22
C TRP A 450 -15.30 -5.55 8.75
N THR A 451 -16.10 -6.21 9.59
CA THR A 451 -15.85 -7.57 10.07
C THR A 451 -17.00 -8.48 9.66
N SER A 452 -16.74 -9.77 9.47
CA SER A 452 -17.74 -10.80 9.20
C SER A 452 -17.35 -12.14 9.81
N ASP A 453 -18.34 -12.82 10.41
CA ASP A 453 -18.28 -14.24 10.77
C ASP A 453 -18.89 -15.15 9.69
N GLY A 454 -19.19 -14.58 8.51
CA GLY A 454 -19.89 -15.23 7.41
C GLY A 454 -21.41 -15.13 7.45
N THR A 455 -22.00 -14.62 8.53
CA THR A 455 -23.46 -14.41 8.61
C THR A 455 -23.83 -12.96 8.31
N GLU A 456 -25.06 -12.73 7.86
CA GLU A 456 -25.58 -11.38 7.64
C GLU A 456 -25.55 -10.52 8.93
N SER A 457 -25.91 -11.14 10.06
CA SER A 457 -25.93 -10.49 11.38
C SER A 457 -24.55 -10.19 11.94
N GLY A 458 -23.57 -11.07 11.70
CA GLY A 458 -22.18 -10.88 12.13
C GLY A 458 -21.36 -10.04 11.15
N THR A 459 -21.97 -9.55 10.06
CA THR A 459 -21.32 -8.66 9.09
C THR A 459 -21.63 -7.19 9.40
N THR A 460 -20.68 -6.50 10.01
CA THR A 460 -20.87 -5.15 10.55
C THR A 460 -19.68 -4.22 10.31
N MET A 461 -19.96 -2.94 10.11
CA MET A 461 -18.94 -1.89 10.11
C MET A 461 -18.32 -1.80 11.50
N VAL A 462 -17.00 -1.80 11.57
CA VAL A 462 -16.26 -1.77 12.83
C VAL A 462 -16.31 -0.38 13.45
N LYS A 463 -16.01 0.65 12.65
CA LYS A 463 -15.96 2.05 13.05
C LYS A 463 -16.01 2.94 11.82
N ASP A 464 -16.77 4.04 11.90
CA ASP A 464 -16.66 5.17 10.98
C ASP A 464 -15.45 6.02 11.41
N ILE A 465 -14.33 5.87 10.69
CA ILE A 465 -13.07 6.52 11.05
C ILE A 465 -13.09 8.00 10.67
N GLN A 466 -13.81 8.38 9.60
CA GLN A 466 -13.91 9.77 9.13
C GLN A 466 -15.37 10.27 9.05
N PRO A 467 -16.04 10.54 10.19
CA PRO A 467 -17.49 10.82 10.19
C PRO A 467 -17.91 12.11 9.47
N SER A 468 -17.00 13.06 9.31
CA SER A 468 -17.26 14.34 8.66
C SER A 468 -17.00 14.33 7.15
N GLY A 469 -16.59 13.20 6.57
CA GLY A 469 -16.16 13.09 5.18
C GLY A 469 -16.75 11.87 4.46
N VAL A 470 -16.26 11.62 3.25
CA VAL A 470 -16.36 10.30 2.61
C VAL A 470 -14.95 9.74 2.57
N SER A 471 -14.69 8.71 3.35
CA SER A 471 -13.39 8.06 3.34
C SER A 471 -13.26 7.11 2.15
N TYR A 472 -12.05 7.05 1.58
CA TYR A 472 -11.63 5.99 0.65
C TYR A 472 -10.63 5.03 1.31
N SER A 473 -10.45 5.15 2.62
CA SER A 473 -9.60 4.31 3.48
C SER A 473 -10.45 3.77 4.63
N PRO A 474 -10.31 2.51 5.08
CA PRO A 474 -9.04 1.80 5.15
C PRO A 474 -8.52 1.16 3.85
N THR A 475 -7.21 0.93 3.80
CA THR A 475 -6.51 0.18 2.73
C THR A 475 -5.33 -0.60 3.31
N SER A 476 -4.74 -1.51 2.53
CA SER A 476 -3.52 -2.26 2.90
C SER A 476 -3.66 -3.04 4.21
N LEU A 477 -4.75 -3.80 4.35
CA LEU A 477 -4.99 -4.61 5.54
C LEU A 477 -3.96 -5.75 5.64
N ALA A 478 -3.46 -5.98 6.85
CA ALA A 478 -2.61 -7.10 7.20
C ALA A 478 -3.02 -7.67 8.56
N ALA A 479 -3.27 -8.97 8.62
CA ALA A 479 -3.56 -9.65 9.87
C ALA A 479 -2.26 -10.08 10.56
N VAL A 480 -2.12 -9.70 11.84
CA VAL A 480 -0.94 -9.98 12.66
C VAL A 480 -1.40 -10.34 14.06
N GLY A 481 -1.16 -11.60 14.46
CA GLY A 481 -1.51 -12.10 15.80
C GLY A 481 -2.99 -11.91 16.17
N GLY A 482 -3.91 -12.01 15.20
CA GLY A 482 -5.35 -11.79 15.40
C GLY A 482 -5.81 -10.32 15.44
N THR A 483 -4.88 -9.36 15.32
CA THR A 483 -5.17 -7.94 15.13
C THR A 483 -5.00 -7.59 13.67
N VAL A 484 -5.85 -6.74 13.11
CA VAL A 484 -5.65 -6.21 11.74
C VAL A 484 -5.01 -4.84 11.82
N TYR A 485 -3.88 -4.69 11.12
CA TYR A 485 -3.21 -3.42 10.90
C TYR A 485 -3.51 -2.93 9.49
N PHE A 486 -3.70 -1.62 9.34
CA PHE A 486 -4.10 -1.04 8.08
C PHE A 486 -3.76 0.44 8.00
N ARG A 487 -3.84 0.98 6.78
CA ARG A 487 -3.74 2.42 6.52
C ARG A 487 -5.12 3.06 6.57
N ALA A 488 -5.31 4.10 7.37
CA ALA A 488 -6.55 4.88 7.40
C ALA A 488 -6.32 6.36 7.73
N ASP A 489 -7.29 7.20 7.36
CA ASP A 489 -7.30 8.66 7.55
C ASP A 489 -8.57 9.06 8.31
N ASP A 490 -8.41 9.71 9.46
CA ASP A 490 -9.51 10.23 10.30
C ASP A 490 -9.97 11.65 9.90
N GLY A 491 -9.44 12.17 8.80
CA GLY A 491 -9.64 13.53 8.32
C GLY A 491 -8.81 14.58 9.06
N ARG A 492 -7.93 14.18 9.98
CA ARG A 492 -7.09 15.08 10.78
C ARG A 492 -5.61 14.76 10.67
N HIS A 493 -5.23 13.49 10.74
CA HIS A 493 -3.82 13.08 10.76
C HIS A 493 -3.31 12.56 9.41
N GLY A 494 -4.05 12.80 8.33
CA GLY A 494 -3.78 12.14 7.06
C GLY A 494 -3.85 10.61 7.19
N SER A 495 -3.33 9.89 6.20
CA SER A 495 -3.25 8.43 6.25
C SER A 495 -2.13 7.94 7.16
N GLU A 496 -2.47 7.29 8.27
CA GLU A 496 -1.54 6.78 9.28
C GLU A 496 -1.69 5.26 9.47
N LEU A 497 -0.88 4.69 10.37
CA LEU A 497 -0.98 3.28 10.76
C LEU A 497 -2.08 3.13 11.80
N TRP A 498 -3.02 2.24 11.53
CA TRP A 498 -4.14 1.92 12.42
C TRP A 498 -4.13 0.44 12.74
N ARG A 499 -4.79 0.10 13.84
CA ARG A 499 -5.05 -1.28 14.27
C ARG A 499 -6.51 -1.47 14.65
N SER A 500 -7.00 -2.69 14.58
CA SER A 500 -8.33 -3.09 15.04
C SER A 500 -8.34 -4.54 15.52
N ASP A 501 -9.11 -4.79 16.58
CA ASP A 501 -9.50 -6.12 17.07
C ASP A 501 -10.91 -6.54 16.59
N GLY A 502 -11.51 -5.80 15.66
CA GLY A 502 -12.88 -6.01 15.19
C GLY A 502 -13.93 -5.19 15.94
N THR A 503 -13.54 -4.44 16.97
CA THR A 503 -14.45 -3.57 17.74
C THR A 503 -14.16 -2.10 17.52
N ALA A 504 -15.18 -1.25 17.65
CA ALA A 504 -15.01 0.21 17.58
C ALA A 504 -14.03 0.75 18.66
N ALA A 505 -13.98 0.11 19.83
CA ALA A 505 -13.12 0.50 20.95
C ALA A 505 -11.65 0.08 20.74
N GLY A 506 -11.41 -1.10 20.17
CA GLY A 506 -10.08 -1.57 19.80
C GLY A 506 -9.55 -1.00 18.49
N THR A 507 -10.35 -0.19 17.78
CA THR A 507 -9.96 0.46 16.52
C THR A 507 -9.39 1.85 16.76
N ALA A 508 -8.08 2.00 16.59
CA ALA A 508 -7.36 3.25 16.86
C ALA A 508 -6.10 3.41 15.98
N MET A 509 -5.71 4.67 15.77
CA MET A 509 -4.41 5.02 15.22
C MET A 509 -3.31 4.53 16.16
N VAL A 510 -2.32 3.85 15.60
CA VAL A 510 -1.15 3.35 16.34
C VAL A 510 -0.24 4.52 16.72
N ALA A 511 0.11 5.36 15.74
CA ALA A 511 0.91 6.56 15.92
C ALA A 511 0.60 7.57 14.81
N ASP A 512 0.66 8.87 15.14
CA ASP A 512 0.81 9.95 14.16
C ASP A 512 2.30 10.09 13.84
N ILE A 513 2.72 9.45 12.74
CA ILE A 513 4.13 9.35 12.35
C ILE A 513 4.57 10.66 11.71
N ASN A 514 3.80 11.20 10.76
CA ASN A 514 4.12 12.45 10.10
C ASN A 514 3.50 13.64 10.84
N LYS A 515 4.26 14.21 11.78
CA LYS A 515 3.83 15.37 12.57
C LYS A 515 3.91 16.70 11.82
N GLY A 516 4.16 16.69 10.51
CA GLY A 516 4.31 17.88 9.68
C GLY A 516 5.66 18.58 9.82
N GLY A 517 6.72 17.86 10.22
CA GLY A 517 8.07 18.40 10.43
C GLY A 517 8.85 18.77 9.17
N GLY A 518 8.37 18.34 7.99
CA GLY A 518 9.00 18.64 6.72
C GLY A 518 8.99 20.12 6.39
N PHE A 519 10.13 20.64 5.92
CA PHE A 519 10.24 22.00 5.43
C PHE A 519 11.35 22.15 4.39
N ALA A 520 11.21 23.14 3.50
CA ALA A 520 12.22 23.47 2.50
C ALA A 520 12.46 24.98 2.45
N VAL A 521 13.72 25.36 2.32
CA VAL A 521 14.16 26.76 2.24
C VAL A 521 14.60 27.05 0.82
N GLN A 522 14.12 28.15 0.22
CA GLN A 522 14.59 28.54 -1.10
C GLN A 522 16.11 28.82 -1.10
N SER A 523 16.78 28.34 -2.16
CA SER A 523 18.21 28.56 -2.37
C SER A 523 18.53 30.02 -2.72
N ASP A 524 17.54 30.78 -3.21
CA ASP A 524 17.63 32.19 -3.51
C ASP A 524 16.56 33.02 -2.76
N GLY A 525 16.70 34.35 -2.81
CA GLY A 525 15.84 35.25 -2.07
C GLY A 525 15.80 36.65 -2.66
N LYS A 526 14.80 37.42 -2.24
CA LYS A 526 14.66 38.83 -2.63
C LYS A 526 15.57 39.69 -1.77
N ALA A 527 16.67 40.19 -2.36
CA ALA A 527 17.59 41.09 -1.69
C ALA A 527 17.01 42.50 -1.54
N ASP A 528 17.15 43.08 -0.35
CA ASP A 528 17.02 44.52 -0.11
C ASP A 528 18.42 45.10 0.08
N THR A 529 18.98 45.63 -1.00
CA THR A 529 20.33 46.18 -1.01
C THR A 529 20.45 47.53 -0.32
N ARG A 530 19.34 48.17 0.10
CA ARG A 530 19.40 49.40 0.91
C ARG A 530 19.56 49.05 2.39
N ALA A 531 18.90 47.98 2.82
CA ALA A 531 18.96 47.49 4.19
C ALA A 531 20.07 46.44 4.42
N GLY A 532 20.65 45.89 3.33
CA GLY A 532 21.60 44.79 3.40
C GLY A 532 20.96 43.51 3.93
N THR A 533 19.71 43.22 3.55
CA THR A 533 18.95 42.04 4.03
C THR A 533 18.55 41.13 2.88
N LEU A 534 18.28 39.86 3.18
CA LEU A 534 17.79 38.87 2.22
C LEU A 534 16.50 38.25 2.71
N ARG A 535 15.44 38.34 1.91
CA ARG A 535 14.13 37.75 2.22
C ARG A 535 13.99 36.41 1.50
N LEU A 536 13.75 35.34 2.26
CA LEU A 536 13.67 33.95 1.79
C LEU A 536 12.26 33.41 2.00
N LYS A 537 11.76 32.61 1.05
CA LYS A 537 10.55 31.81 1.28
C LYS A 537 10.95 30.48 1.90
N VAL A 538 10.11 30.00 2.81
CA VAL A 538 10.23 28.69 3.46
C VAL A 538 8.88 28.01 3.35
N SER A 539 8.82 26.84 2.74
CA SER A 539 7.64 25.98 2.75
C SER A 539 7.72 25.05 3.95
N VAL A 540 6.64 24.91 4.71
CA VAL A 540 6.51 23.98 5.84
C VAL A 540 5.29 23.09 5.64
N GLN A 541 5.36 21.84 6.12
CA GLN A 541 4.30 20.85 5.99
C GLN A 541 3.29 20.86 7.15
N GLY A 542 3.54 21.60 8.23
CA GLY A 542 2.66 21.67 9.39
C GLY A 542 2.75 22.99 10.14
N ALA A 543 1.97 23.10 11.21
CA ALA A 543 2.11 24.20 12.17
C ALA A 543 3.30 23.95 13.11
N GLY A 544 3.90 25.01 13.61
CA GLY A 544 5.05 24.92 14.49
C GLY A 544 5.88 26.20 14.53
N THR A 545 7.13 26.08 14.93
CA THR A 545 8.04 27.21 15.09
C THR A 545 9.24 27.09 14.16
N LEU A 546 9.44 28.08 13.30
CA LEU A 546 10.61 28.23 12.43
C LEU A 546 11.64 29.15 13.09
N THR A 547 12.82 28.63 13.40
CA THR A 547 13.95 29.41 13.91
C THR A 547 15.05 29.51 12.86
N VAL A 548 15.54 30.74 12.64
CA VAL A 548 16.75 31.02 11.86
C VAL A 548 17.84 31.49 12.82
N ALA A 549 18.99 30.83 12.80
CA ALA A 549 20.12 31.12 13.68
C ALA A 549 21.44 31.21 12.88
N PRO A 550 22.43 31.98 13.35
CA PRO A 550 23.75 31.98 12.75
C PRO A 550 24.40 30.60 12.89
N ALA A 551 24.93 30.07 11.77
CA ALA A 551 25.78 28.90 11.76
C ALA A 551 27.26 29.31 11.62
N ALA A 552 28.15 28.56 12.28
CA ALA A 552 29.60 28.81 12.26
C ALA A 552 29.99 30.27 12.58
N GLY A 553 29.28 30.92 13.52
CA GLY A 553 29.56 32.31 13.92
C GLY A 553 29.19 33.38 12.89
N SER A 554 28.37 33.05 11.88
CA SER A 554 27.97 34.00 10.85
C SER A 554 27.28 35.24 11.41
N GLU A 555 27.53 36.39 10.80
CA GLU A 555 27.10 37.71 11.31
C GLU A 555 25.64 38.06 10.99
N ILE A 556 24.72 37.15 11.28
CA ILE A 556 23.26 37.32 11.17
C ILE A 556 22.58 37.22 12.55
N ARG A 557 21.44 37.88 12.69
CA ARG A 557 20.62 37.81 13.90
C ARG A 557 19.79 36.53 13.90
N ARG A 558 19.59 35.98 15.11
CA ARG A 558 18.56 34.96 15.32
C ARG A 558 17.17 35.57 15.12
N SER A 559 16.28 34.81 14.48
CA SER A 559 14.86 35.13 14.39
C SER A 559 14.02 33.88 14.59
N THR A 560 12.84 34.05 15.15
CA THR A 560 11.86 32.98 15.31
C THR A 560 10.54 33.45 14.72
N THR A 561 9.85 32.56 14.03
CA THR A 561 8.58 32.82 13.36
C THR A 561 7.66 31.64 13.61
N ASP A 562 6.51 31.95 14.18
CA ASP A 562 5.44 31.00 14.42
C ASP A 562 4.64 30.79 13.14
N VAL A 563 4.36 29.53 12.84
CA VAL A 563 3.61 29.11 11.65
C VAL A 563 2.38 28.33 12.12
N THR A 564 1.20 28.79 11.71
CA THR A 564 -0.09 28.29 12.22
C THR A 564 -0.66 27.12 11.43
N GLU A 565 -0.19 26.90 10.21
CA GLU A 565 -0.64 25.85 9.30
C GLU A 565 0.43 25.58 8.24
N ALA A 566 0.30 24.44 7.54
CA ALA A 566 1.14 24.13 6.38
C ALA A 566 1.07 25.24 5.33
N GLY A 567 2.20 25.55 4.68
CA GLY A 567 2.24 26.58 3.65
C GLY A 567 3.58 27.27 3.50
N THR A 568 3.58 28.41 2.80
CA THR A 568 4.79 29.20 2.58
C THR A 568 4.83 30.40 3.54
N THR A 569 5.84 30.42 4.40
CA THR A 569 6.19 31.59 5.20
C THR A 569 7.42 32.31 4.64
N THR A 570 7.74 33.48 5.18
CA THR A 570 8.86 34.29 4.75
C THR A 570 9.73 34.68 5.94
N VAL A 571 11.03 34.43 5.82
CA VAL A 571 12.04 34.84 6.80
C VAL A 571 12.98 35.88 6.19
N THR A 572 13.53 36.75 7.02
CA THR A 572 14.49 37.77 6.57
C THR A 572 15.81 37.59 7.29
N LEU A 573 16.87 37.28 6.54
CA LEU A 573 18.23 37.30 7.06
C LEU A 573 18.64 38.75 7.31
N ARG A 574 18.84 39.07 8.58
CA ARG A 574 19.25 40.39 9.03
C ARG A 574 20.66 40.33 9.59
N PRO A 575 21.60 41.14 9.09
CA PRO A 575 22.94 41.18 9.65
C PRO A 575 22.96 41.69 11.10
N THR A 576 23.93 41.24 11.89
CA THR A 576 24.27 41.83 13.19
C THR A 576 24.83 43.25 12.98
N ARG A 577 25.14 43.95 14.08
CA ARG A 577 25.85 45.23 13.98
C ARG A 577 27.24 45.06 13.35
N ALA A 578 27.93 43.95 13.62
CA ALA A 578 29.23 43.65 13.03
C ALA A 578 29.09 43.27 11.54
N GLY A 579 28.10 42.44 11.19
CA GLY A 579 27.77 42.13 9.80
C GLY A 579 27.43 43.36 8.97
N LEU A 580 26.70 44.34 9.52
CA LEU A 580 26.44 45.61 8.83
C LEU A 580 27.70 46.44 8.61
N ARG A 581 28.68 46.38 9.52
CA ARG A 581 29.97 47.05 9.32
C ARG A 581 30.77 46.38 8.20
N ALA A 582 30.78 45.05 8.15
CA ALA A 582 31.40 44.30 7.07
C ALA A 582 30.71 44.59 5.72
N LEU A 583 29.38 44.53 5.65
CA LEU A 583 28.60 44.89 4.45
C LEU A 583 28.90 46.29 3.91
N ARG A 584 29.05 47.29 4.79
CA ARG A 584 29.39 48.67 4.39
C ARG A 584 30.83 48.81 3.89
N LYS A 585 31.74 47.98 4.40
CA LYS A 585 33.16 48.02 4.03
C LYS A 585 33.39 47.29 2.71
N ASP A 586 32.79 46.11 2.56
CA ASP A 586 33.14 45.15 1.52
C ASP A 586 32.06 45.02 0.43
N GLY A 587 30.88 45.64 0.60
CA GLY A 587 29.74 45.61 -0.34
C GLY A 587 28.93 44.31 -0.33
N GLU A 588 29.52 43.21 0.16
CA GLU A 588 28.87 41.91 0.30
C GLU A 588 29.19 41.26 1.66
N LEU A 589 28.34 40.33 2.09
CA LEU A 589 28.55 39.49 3.27
C LEU A 589 28.04 38.09 3.00
N ARG A 590 28.95 37.11 3.02
CA ARG A 590 28.62 35.69 2.94
C ARG A 590 28.24 35.18 4.33
N VAL A 591 27.13 34.47 4.43
CA VAL A 591 26.58 33.97 5.71
C VAL A 591 26.16 32.53 5.59
N LEU A 592 26.28 31.78 6.68
CA LEU A 592 25.65 30.49 6.88
C LEU A 592 24.50 30.67 7.87
N ALA A 593 23.29 30.30 7.43
CA ALA A 593 22.08 30.36 8.23
C ALA A 593 21.60 28.93 8.50
N ARG A 594 21.43 28.59 9.78
CA ARG A 594 20.73 27.38 10.20
C ARG A 594 19.25 27.68 10.32
N PHE A 595 18.44 26.94 9.59
CA PHE A 595 16.98 26.95 9.68
C PHE A 595 16.59 25.71 10.47
N THR A 596 15.68 25.86 11.42
CA THR A 596 15.14 24.75 12.21
C THR A 596 13.64 24.92 12.28
N PHE A 597 12.89 23.92 11.80
CA PHE A 597 11.45 23.87 11.96
C PHE A 597 11.10 22.83 13.02
N THR A 598 10.28 23.21 13.99
CA THR A 598 9.80 22.33 15.05
C THR A 598 8.27 22.26 14.95
N PRO A 599 7.70 21.16 14.46
CA PRO A 599 6.26 21.04 14.32
C PRO A 599 5.57 20.90 15.68
N CYS A 600 4.27 21.18 15.72
CA CYS A 600 3.44 20.87 16.88
C CYS A 600 3.51 19.36 17.21
N GLY A 601 4.05 19.00 18.37
CA GLY A 601 4.07 17.61 18.85
C GLY A 601 5.23 16.74 18.34
N GLY A 602 6.12 17.26 17.50
CA GLY A 602 7.27 16.55 16.95
C GLY A 602 8.64 17.13 17.31
N ALA A 603 9.70 16.43 16.91
CA ALA A 603 11.06 16.90 17.07
C ALA A 603 11.42 17.94 16.00
N GLY A 604 12.34 18.86 16.32
CA GLY A 604 12.80 19.86 15.37
C GLY A 604 13.80 19.29 14.36
N ASN A 605 13.57 19.53 13.06
CA ASN A 605 14.53 19.25 11.99
C ASN A 605 15.23 20.54 11.55
N GLY A 606 16.47 20.46 11.05
CA GLY A 606 17.22 21.64 10.64
C GLY A 606 18.20 21.47 9.49
N VAL A 607 18.28 22.49 8.64
CA VAL A 607 19.19 22.57 7.48
C VAL A 607 20.07 23.82 7.57
N VAL A 608 21.25 23.77 6.94
CA VAL A 608 22.17 24.92 6.88
C VAL A 608 22.37 25.32 5.42
N HIS A 609 22.04 26.58 5.10
CA HIS A 609 22.25 27.14 3.77
C HIS A 609 23.23 28.31 3.79
N ARG A 610 23.92 28.49 2.67
CA ARG A 610 24.84 29.60 2.42
C ARG A 610 24.14 30.66 1.58
N TYR A 611 24.26 31.92 1.99
CA TYR A 611 23.74 33.07 1.26
C TYR A 611 24.75 34.21 1.17
N THR A 612 24.53 35.11 0.21
CA THR A 612 25.27 36.37 0.08
C THR A 612 24.31 37.54 0.23
N LEU A 613 24.56 38.39 1.23
CA LEU A 613 23.86 39.66 1.43
C LEU A 613 24.66 40.75 0.71
N ARG A 614 23.98 41.75 0.14
CA ARG A 614 24.60 42.85 -0.62
C ARG A 614 24.10 44.19 -0.12
N LEU A 615 24.96 45.21 -0.09
CA LEU A 615 24.60 46.59 0.23
C LEU A 615 25.00 47.51 -0.93
N ARG A 616 24.08 48.37 -1.38
CA ARG A 616 24.31 49.37 -2.45
C ARG A 616 24.82 50.70 -1.91
#